data_AF-A0A836HEW2-F1
#
_entry.id   AF-A0A836HEW2-F1
#
_cell.length_a   1.000
_cell.length_b   1.000
_cell.length_c   1.000
_cell.angle_alpha   90.00
_cell.angle_beta   90.00
_cell.angle_gamma   90.00
#
_symmetry.space_group_name_H-M   'P 1'
#
loop_
_entity.id
_entity.type
_entity.pdbx_description
1 polymer ?
#
loop_
_entity_poly.entity_id
_entity_poly.type
_entity_poly.pdbx_seq_one_letter_code
_entity_poly.pdbx_strand_id
1 'polypeptide(L)'
;MSEARQIQSMIDFIEREAQEKADELDAAGQEEYDVEKMRLVEAEKTKIRAMAEKKRKQVDVDRRVAHANYSKVQRMRVMEERAKTMEQLHEKARQKILAKVANPSQYKPMLVSLIHQALLSIRTDAVIECREEDESEVTREIPALEQWYKKKVNTTISIQTGKSHLNPAEVWGGVVVRSTDGRVVCNNTLSYRTKTCFEEQLPTVRFHLFNPQVPM
;
A
#
# COMPACT_ATOMS: atom_id res chain seq x y z
N MET A 1 -66.07 4.43 -94.59
CA MET A 1 -65.56 3.33 -93.74
C MET A 1 -64.02 3.31 -93.58
N SER A 2 -63.25 4.05 -94.39
CA SER A 2 -61.77 4.08 -94.30
C SER A 2 -61.23 5.02 -93.21
N GLU A 3 -61.83 6.20 -93.04
CA GLU A 3 -61.33 7.26 -92.14
C GLU A 3 -61.52 6.92 -90.66
N ALA A 4 -62.68 6.38 -90.27
CA ALA A 4 -62.94 5.97 -88.88
C ALA A 4 -61.98 4.88 -88.37
N ARG A 5 -61.53 3.97 -89.25
CA ARG A 5 -60.52 2.96 -88.91
C ARG A 5 -59.12 3.56 -88.76
N GLN A 6 -58.76 4.56 -89.56
CA GLN A 6 -57.50 5.28 -89.40
C GLN A 6 -57.47 6.08 -88.10
N ILE A 7 -58.57 6.76 -87.75
CA ILE A 7 -58.68 7.49 -86.48
C ILE A 7 -58.57 6.53 -85.29
N GLN A 8 -59.24 5.37 -85.32
CA GLN A 8 -59.10 4.37 -84.25
C GLN A 8 -57.66 3.84 -84.13
N SER A 9 -57.00 3.56 -85.26
CA SER A 9 -55.59 3.14 -85.24
C SER A 9 -54.65 4.21 -84.68
N MET A 10 -54.97 5.49 -84.87
CA MET A 10 -54.21 6.59 -84.26
C MET A 10 -54.47 6.71 -82.76
N ILE A 11 -55.72 6.49 -82.30
CA ILE A 11 -56.05 6.45 -80.87
C ILE A 11 -55.32 5.30 -80.18
N ASP A 12 -55.38 4.09 -80.74
CA ASP A 12 -54.71 2.90 -80.19
C ASP A 12 -53.18 3.09 -80.13
N PHE A 13 -52.60 3.81 -81.09
CA PHE A 13 -51.18 4.17 -81.08
C PHE A 13 -50.85 5.13 -79.94
N ILE A 14 -51.65 6.18 -79.74
CA ILE A 14 -51.47 7.15 -78.65
C ILE A 14 -51.62 6.46 -77.28
N GLU A 15 -52.60 5.56 -77.13
CA GLU A 15 -52.80 4.81 -75.90
C GLU A 15 -51.62 3.86 -75.60
N ARG A 16 -51.09 3.17 -76.60
CA ARG A 16 -49.89 2.34 -76.43
C ARG A 16 -48.65 3.16 -76.09
N GLU A 17 -48.44 4.29 -76.78
CA GLU A 17 -47.30 5.18 -76.48
C GLU A 17 -47.42 5.77 -75.07
N ALA A 18 -48.63 6.11 -74.62
CA ALA A 18 -48.87 6.57 -73.25
C ALA A 18 -48.60 5.46 -72.22
N GLN A 19 -49.01 4.22 -72.51
CA GLN A 19 -48.75 3.07 -71.64
C GLN A 19 -47.25 2.74 -71.58
N GLU A 20 -46.55 2.71 -72.71
CA GLU A 20 -45.10 2.49 -72.74
C GLU A 20 -44.35 3.57 -71.95
N LYS A 21 -44.74 4.85 -72.07
CA LYS A 21 -44.16 5.92 -71.24
C LYS A 21 -44.49 5.78 -69.75
N ALA A 22 -45.67 5.30 -69.40
CA ALA A 22 -46.03 5.04 -68.00
C ALA A 22 -45.17 3.90 -67.44
N ASP A 23 -45.03 2.80 -68.18
CA ASP A 23 -44.22 1.65 -67.79
C ASP A 23 -42.72 2.02 -67.69
N GLU A 24 -42.21 2.87 -68.58
CA GLU A 24 -40.85 3.43 -68.51
C GLU A 24 -40.64 4.29 -67.25
N LEU A 25 -41.60 5.16 -66.92
CA LEU A 25 -41.53 6.00 -65.72
C LEU A 25 -41.61 5.15 -64.43
N ASP A 26 -42.45 4.12 -64.41
CA ASP A 26 -42.55 3.21 -63.28
C ASP A 26 -41.26 2.39 -63.10
N ALA A 27 -40.67 1.90 -64.19
CA ALA A 27 -39.38 1.20 -64.16
C ALA A 27 -38.25 2.12 -63.66
N ALA A 28 -38.18 3.35 -64.17
CA ALA A 28 -37.21 4.34 -63.72
C ALA A 28 -37.41 4.73 -62.23
N GLY A 29 -38.66 4.91 -61.81
CA GLY A 29 -39.00 5.20 -60.41
C GLY A 29 -38.61 4.07 -59.46
N GLN A 30 -38.79 2.82 -59.88
CA GLN A 30 -38.37 1.66 -59.10
C GLN A 30 -36.84 1.55 -58.99
N GLU A 31 -36.12 1.81 -60.08
CA GLU A 31 -34.65 1.83 -60.08
C GLU A 31 -34.11 2.93 -59.15
N GLU A 32 -34.64 4.15 -59.24
CA GLU A 32 -34.26 5.25 -58.34
C GLU A 32 -34.58 4.93 -56.87
N TYR A 33 -35.74 4.34 -56.60
CA TYR A 33 -36.12 3.90 -55.25
C TYR A 33 -35.11 2.88 -54.68
N ASP A 34 -34.75 1.87 -55.46
CA ASP A 34 -33.83 0.83 -55.01
C ASP A 34 -32.42 1.36 -54.78
N VAL A 35 -31.94 2.26 -55.65
CA VAL A 35 -30.65 2.95 -55.48
C VAL A 35 -30.65 3.82 -54.21
N GLU A 36 -31.68 4.64 -54.01
CA GLU A 36 -31.74 5.54 -52.85
C GLU A 36 -31.90 4.78 -51.54
N LYS A 37 -32.73 3.72 -51.54
CA LYS A 37 -32.86 2.80 -50.40
C LYS A 37 -31.53 2.14 -50.07
N MET A 38 -30.80 1.62 -51.06
CA MET A 38 -29.47 1.03 -50.83
C MET A 38 -28.51 2.06 -50.25
N ARG A 39 -28.48 3.28 -50.81
CA ARG A 39 -27.64 4.38 -50.31
C ARG A 39 -27.90 4.69 -48.83
N LEU A 40 -29.17 4.83 -48.44
CA LEU A 40 -29.56 5.10 -47.06
C LEU A 40 -29.18 3.96 -46.11
N VAL A 41 -29.45 2.72 -46.53
CA VAL A 41 -29.14 1.52 -45.72
C VAL A 41 -27.63 1.35 -45.56
N GLU A 42 -26.83 1.57 -46.60
CA GLU A 42 -25.38 1.48 -46.54
C GLU A 42 -24.75 2.58 -45.67
N ALA A 43 -25.27 3.80 -45.76
CA ALA A 43 -24.85 4.90 -44.91
C ALA A 43 -25.07 4.58 -43.42
N GLU A 44 -26.25 4.08 -43.04
CA GLU A 44 -26.54 3.69 -41.66
C GLU A 44 -25.77 2.44 -41.21
N LYS A 45 -25.64 1.41 -42.07
CA LYS A 45 -24.79 0.25 -41.78
C LYS A 45 -23.35 0.66 -41.44
N THR A 46 -22.81 1.62 -42.18
CA THR A 46 -21.44 2.14 -41.95
C THR A 46 -21.34 2.82 -40.58
N LYS A 47 -22.31 3.66 -40.22
CA LYS A 47 -22.37 4.29 -38.88
C LYS A 47 -22.48 3.24 -37.77
N ILE A 48 -23.36 2.25 -37.91
CA ILE A 48 -23.55 1.17 -36.93
C ILE A 48 -22.25 0.36 -36.77
N ARG A 49 -21.56 0.01 -37.86
CA ARG A 49 -20.29 -0.70 -37.82
C ARG A 49 -19.22 0.08 -37.05
N ALA A 50 -19.09 1.38 -37.31
CA ALA A 50 -18.13 2.24 -36.61
C ALA A 50 -18.44 2.34 -35.10
N MET A 51 -19.72 2.51 -34.72
CA MET A 51 -20.12 2.52 -33.31
C MET A 51 -19.87 1.16 -32.63
N ALA A 52 -20.18 0.06 -33.30
CA ALA A 52 -19.96 -1.29 -32.79
C ALA A 52 -18.45 -1.58 -32.59
N GLU A 53 -17.60 -1.15 -33.53
CA GLU A 53 -16.15 -1.27 -33.40
C GLU A 53 -15.61 -0.47 -32.21
N LYS A 54 -16.06 0.79 -32.05
CA LYS A 54 -15.70 1.62 -30.90
C LYS A 54 -16.11 0.96 -29.58
N LYS A 55 -17.33 0.41 -29.51
CA LYS A 55 -17.83 -0.29 -28.32
C LYS A 55 -17.04 -1.56 -28.01
N ARG A 56 -16.66 -2.34 -29.04
CA ARG A 56 -15.79 -3.51 -28.88
C ARG A 56 -14.43 -3.13 -28.32
N LYS A 57 -13.78 -2.11 -28.89
CA LYS A 57 -12.48 -1.61 -28.40
C LYS A 57 -12.58 -1.14 -26.94
N GLN A 58 -13.67 -0.45 -26.58
CA GLN A 58 -13.90 -0.03 -25.20
C GLN A 58 -14.01 -1.22 -24.24
N VAL A 59 -14.77 -2.25 -24.59
CA VAL A 59 -14.91 -3.47 -23.77
C VAL A 59 -13.56 -4.16 -23.57
N ASP A 60 -12.72 -4.22 -24.60
CA ASP A 60 -11.38 -4.80 -24.49
C ASP A 60 -10.47 -3.99 -23.54
N VAL A 61 -10.55 -2.66 -23.62
CA VAL A 61 -9.83 -1.76 -22.69
C VAL A 61 -10.34 -1.96 -21.26
N ASP A 62 -11.66 -1.94 -21.06
CA ASP A 62 -12.27 -2.11 -19.74
C ASP A 62 -11.92 -3.46 -19.12
N ARG A 63 -11.88 -4.53 -19.94
CA ARG A 63 -11.43 -5.85 -19.50
C ARG A 63 -9.98 -5.85 -19.04
N ARG A 64 -9.09 -5.17 -19.77
CA ARG A 64 -7.66 -5.04 -19.38
C ARG A 64 -7.51 -4.24 -18.09
N VAL A 65 -8.26 -3.15 -17.94
CA VAL A 65 -8.27 -2.32 -16.72
C VAL A 65 -8.80 -3.13 -15.54
N ALA A 66 -9.91 -3.86 -15.69
CA ALA A 66 -10.46 -4.72 -14.66
C ALA A 66 -9.47 -5.79 -14.21
N HIS A 67 -8.79 -6.45 -15.15
CA HIS A 67 -7.76 -7.44 -14.84
C HIS A 67 -6.57 -6.82 -14.09
N ALA A 68 -6.09 -5.65 -14.52
CA ALA A 68 -5.00 -4.93 -13.86
C ALA A 68 -5.39 -4.51 -12.42
N ASN A 69 -6.61 -3.99 -12.25
CA ASN A 69 -7.16 -3.62 -10.94
C ASN A 69 -7.28 -4.84 -10.03
N TYR A 70 -7.78 -5.97 -10.54
CA TYR A 70 -7.85 -7.20 -9.77
C TYR A 70 -6.46 -7.65 -9.29
N SER A 71 -5.47 -7.69 -10.18
CA SER A 71 -4.09 -8.05 -9.82
C SER A 71 -3.49 -7.10 -8.78
N LYS A 72 -3.74 -5.78 -8.93
CA LYS A 72 -3.33 -4.77 -7.95
C LYS A 72 -3.96 -5.03 -6.58
N VAL A 73 -5.27 -5.28 -6.51
CA VAL A 73 -5.96 -5.58 -5.24
C VAL A 73 -5.39 -6.83 -4.58
N GLN A 74 -5.12 -7.89 -5.34
CA GLN A 74 -4.49 -9.09 -4.78
C GLN A 74 -3.09 -8.80 -4.22
N ARG A 75 -2.27 -8.02 -4.93
CA ARG A 75 -0.94 -7.61 -4.43
C ARG A 75 -1.04 -6.78 -3.15
N MET A 76 -1.97 -5.83 -3.09
CA MET A 76 -2.21 -5.03 -1.88
C MET A 76 -2.61 -5.91 -0.70
N ARG A 77 -3.52 -6.87 -0.92
CA ARG A 77 -3.94 -7.83 0.11
C ARG A 77 -2.75 -8.63 0.67
N VAL A 78 -1.85 -9.11 -0.21
CA VAL A 78 -0.64 -9.81 0.23
C VAL A 78 0.29 -8.88 1.03
N MET A 79 0.44 -7.62 0.61
CA MET A 79 1.25 -6.65 1.36
C MET A 79 0.65 -6.34 2.75
N GLU A 80 -0.67 -6.20 2.84
CA GLU A 80 -1.38 -5.99 4.11
C GLU A 80 -1.19 -7.17 5.06
N GLU A 81 -1.37 -8.41 4.60
CA GLU A 81 -1.18 -9.59 5.44
C GLU A 81 0.29 -9.75 5.89
N ARG A 82 1.25 -9.41 5.03
CA ARG A 82 2.67 -9.36 5.41
C ARG A 82 2.92 -8.30 6.49
N ALA A 83 2.32 -7.12 6.39
CA ALA A 83 2.44 -6.08 7.40
C ALA A 83 1.83 -6.52 8.75
N LYS A 84 0.62 -7.11 8.74
CA LYS A 84 -0.01 -7.69 9.93
C LYS A 84 0.85 -8.76 10.58
N THR A 85 1.47 -9.63 9.79
CA THR A 85 2.38 -10.67 10.29
C THR A 85 3.59 -10.06 11.02
N MET A 86 4.15 -8.97 10.48
CA MET A 86 5.26 -8.26 11.12
C MET A 86 4.84 -7.56 12.42
N GLU A 87 3.63 -6.99 12.46
CA GLU A 87 3.07 -6.39 13.68
C GLU A 87 2.85 -7.45 14.77
N GLN A 88 2.31 -8.62 14.41
CA GLN A 88 2.18 -9.75 15.32
C GLN A 88 3.54 -10.26 15.84
N LEU A 89 4.57 -10.27 14.99
CA LEU A 89 5.92 -10.62 15.42
C LEU A 89 6.46 -9.61 16.43
N HIS A 90 6.25 -8.31 16.19
CA HIS A 90 6.65 -7.25 17.10
C HIS A 90 5.95 -7.40 18.47
N GLU A 91 4.64 -7.66 18.46
CA GLU A 91 3.87 -7.88 19.68
C GLU A 91 4.32 -9.14 20.45
N LYS A 92 4.58 -10.25 19.75
CA LYS A 92 5.17 -11.46 20.37
C LYS A 92 6.55 -11.19 20.98
N ALA A 93 7.38 -10.37 20.32
CA ALA A 93 8.67 -9.97 20.85
C ALA A 93 8.51 -9.11 22.11
N ARG A 94 7.59 -8.12 22.09
CA ARG A 94 7.22 -7.31 23.25
C ARG A 94 6.81 -8.18 24.43
N GLN A 95 5.92 -9.15 24.24
CA GLN A 95 5.46 -10.05 25.30
C GLN A 95 6.61 -10.87 25.90
N LYS A 96 7.49 -11.42 25.06
CA LYS A 96 8.68 -12.15 25.55
C LYS A 96 9.63 -11.28 26.36
N ILE A 97 9.80 -10.01 25.97
CA ILE A 97 10.65 -9.06 26.70
C ILE A 97 10.01 -8.74 28.05
N LEU A 98 8.71 -8.44 28.08
CA LEU A 98 7.99 -8.18 29.33
C LEU A 98 8.05 -9.37 30.28
N ALA A 99 7.96 -10.61 29.77
CA ALA A 99 8.14 -11.81 30.58
C ALA A 99 9.54 -11.91 31.20
N LYS A 100 10.59 -11.41 30.52
CA LYS A 100 11.94 -11.33 31.09
C LYS A 100 12.08 -10.22 32.12
N VAL A 101 11.44 -9.07 31.89
CA VAL A 101 11.42 -7.94 32.83
C VAL A 101 10.71 -8.33 34.13
N ALA A 102 9.62 -9.09 34.04
CA ALA A 102 8.88 -9.60 35.19
C ALA A 102 9.69 -10.57 36.07
N ASN A 103 10.85 -11.06 35.62
CA ASN A 103 11.72 -11.95 36.38
C ASN A 103 12.90 -11.18 37.00
N PRO A 104 12.88 -10.84 38.30
CA PRO A 104 13.88 -9.96 38.91
C PRO A 104 15.31 -10.50 38.81
N SER A 105 15.48 -11.82 38.93
CA SER A 105 16.80 -12.46 38.87
C SER A 105 17.51 -12.28 37.53
N GLN A 106 16.76 -12.15 36.42
CA GLN A 106 17.32 -11.90 35.09
C GLN A 106 17.34 -10.41 34.76
N TYR A 107 16.33 -9.67 35.21
CA TYR A 107 16.18 -8.26 34.89
C TYR A 107 17.22 -7.38 35.60
N LYS A 108 17.47 -7.59 36.90
CA LYS A 108 18.43 -6.81 37.67
C LYS A 108 19.85 -6.77 37.06
N PRO A 109 20.51 -7.90 36.75
CA PRO A 109 21.85 -7.87 36.14
C PRO A 109 21.84 -7.23 34.74
N MET A 110 20.75 -7.39 33.99
CA MET A 110 20.59 -6.73 32.70
C MET A 110 20.44 -5.21 32.85
N LEU A 111 19.65 -4.74 33.81
CA LEU A 111 19.44 -3.31 34.09
C LEU A 111 20.76 -2.62 34.44
N VAL A 112 21.56 -3.21 35.33
CA VAL A 112 22.91 -2.72 35.68
C VAL A 112 23.81 -2.66 34.43
N SER A 113 23.77 -3.69 33.58
CA SER A 113 24.55 -3.71 32.33
C SER A 113 24.12 -2.61 31.34
N LEU A 114 22.82 -2.31 31.26
CA LEU A 114 22.29 -1.23 30.43
C LEU A 114 22.74 0.14 30.96
N ILE A 115 22.76 0.33 32.28
CA ILE A 115 23.27 1.56 32.91
C ILE A 115 24.76 1.73 32.61
N HIS A 116 25.57 0.67 32.79
CA HIS A 116 27.00 0.70 32.42
C HIS A 116 27.23 1.15 30.97
N GLN A 117 26.46 0.59 30.02
CA GLN A 117 26.57 0.97 28.60
C GLN A 117 26.20 2.44 28.36
N ALA A 118 25.15 2.93 29.02
CA ALA A 118 24.70 4.31 28.89
C ALA A 118 25.72 5.30 29.49
N LEU A 119 26.29 4.99 30.65
CA LEU A 119 27.34 5.81 31.29
C LEU A 119 28.60 5.90 30.42
N LEU A 120 29.03 4.79 29.81
CA LEU A 120 30.18 4.78 28.88
C LEU A 120 29.93 5.59 27.60
N SER A 121 28.67 5.76 27.21
CA SER A 121 28.28 6.55 26.04
C SER A 121 28.29 8.06 26.35
N ILE A 122 27.86 8.46 27.55
CA ILE A 122 27.73 9.87 27.95
C ILE A 122 29.06 10.46 28.44
N ARG A 123 29.83 9.70 29.23
CA ARG A 123 31.14 10.08 29.79
C ARG A 123 31.20 11.37 30.62
N THR A 124 30.08 11.82 31.16
CA THR A 124 29.95 12.99 32.05
C THR A 124 29.09 12.65 33.26
N ASP A 125 28.90 13.62 34.16
CA ASP A 125 27.89 13.53 35.21
C ASP A 125 26.51 13.26 34.61
N ALA A 126 25.76 12.38 35.26
CA ALA A 126 24.62 11.70 34.67
C ALA A 126 23.41 11.68 35.59
N VAL A 127 22.25 11.93 35.01
CA VAL A 127 20.93 11.80 35.61
C VAL A 127 20.25 10.59 34.98
N ILE A 128 19.89 9.61 35.81
CA ILE A 128 19.22 8.38 35.38
C ILE A 128 17.72 8.53 35.58
N GLU A 129 16.97 8.48 34.48
CA GLU A 129 15.52 8.41 34.44
C GLU A 129 15.12 6.93 34.24
N CYS A 130 14.28 6.42 35.12
CA CYS A 130 13.79 5.03 35.08
C CYS A 130 12.28 4.99 35.38
N ARG A 131 11.70 3.79 35.33
CA ARG A 131 10.32 3.57 35.77
C ARG A 131 10.25 3.64 37.30
N GLU A 132 9.09 4.00 37.83
CA GLU A 132 8.85 4.08 39.29
C GLU A 132 9.16 2.74 39.99
N GLU A 133 8.77 1.61 39.39
CA GLU A 133 9.04 0.26 39.92
C GLU A 133 10.54 -0.06 40.04
N ASP A 134 11.37 0.53 39.16
CA ASP A 134 12.81 0.24 39.06
C ASP A 134 13.66 1.21 39.90
N GLU A 135 13.09 2.34 40.34
CA GLU A 135 13.82 3.41 41.00
C GLU A 135 14.51 2.97 42.30
N SER A 136 13.83 2.15 43.09
CA SER A 136 14.36 1.63 44.36
C SER A 136 15.63 0.80 44.15
N GLU A 137 15.66 -0.02 43.10
CA GLU A 137 16.80 -0.87 42.75
C GLU A 137 17.93 -0.05 42.11
N VAL A 138 17.60 0.89 41.22
CA VAL A 138 18.60 1.79 40.61
C VAL A 138 19.30 2.62 41.68
N THR A 139 18.54 3.22 42.60
CA THR A 139 19.09 4.07 43.68
C THR A 139 20.05 3.29 44.58
N ARG A 140 19.72 2.02 44.87
CA ARG A 140 20.58 1.13 45.67
C ARG A 140 21.91 0.82 44.98
N GLU A 141 21.91 0.70 43.65
CA GLU A 141 23.10 0.32 42.87
C GLU A 141 24.00 1.52 42.50
N ILE A 142 23.57 2.78 42.71
CA ILE A 142 24.37 3.99 42.40
C ILE A 142 25.79 3.94 42.96
N PRO A 143 26.03 3.63 44.25
CA PRO A 143 27.39 3.62 44.79
C PRO A 143 28.29 2.57 44.10
N ALA A 144 27.72 1.43 43.72
CA ALA A 144 28.44 0.38 43.01
C ALA A 144 28.78 0.81 41.57
N LEU A 145 27.84 1.49 40.90
CA LEU A 145 28.03 2.03 39.54
C LEU A 145 29.13 3.10 39.49
N GLU A 146 29.18 4.02 40.46
CA GLU A 146 30.24 5.05 40.55
C GLU A 146 31.62 4.43 40.77
N GLN A 147 31.73 3.44 41.65
CA GLN A 147 32.97 2.69 41.87
C GLN A 147 33.42 1.92 40.62
N TRP A 148 32.48 1.27 39.95
CA TRP A 148 32.76 0.55 38.70
C TRP A 148 33.26 1.49 37.61
N TYR A 149 32.60 2.64 37.43
CA TYR A 149 32.96 3.61 36.41
C TYR A 149 34.35 4.21 36.68
N LYS A 150 34.64 4.56 37.94
CA LYS A 150 35.96 5.06 38.35
C LYS A 150 37.06 4.03 38.06
N LYS A 151 36.81 2.75 38.32
CA LYS A 151 37.77 1.67 38.03
C LYS A 151 37.99 1.45 36.53
N LYS A 152 36.97 1.68 35.70
CA LYS A 152 37.03 1.39 34.26
C LYS A 152 37.57 2.55 33.43
N VAL A 153 37.21 3.79 33.77
CA VAL A 153 37.50 4.99 32.97
C VAL A 153 38.52 5.91 33.67
N ASN A 154 38.87 5.66 34.94
CA ASN A 154 39.73 6.52 35.78
C ASN A 154 39.19 7.94 36.01
N THR A 155 37.90 8.16 35.78
CA THR A 155 37.21 9.44 36.03
C THR A 155 36.10 9.24 37.05
N THR A 156 35.94 10.21 37.95
CA THR A 156 34.80 10.23 38.88
C THR A 156 33.64 10.95 38.22
N ILE A 157 32.46 10.33 38.23
CA ILE A 157 31.20 10.93 37.77
C ILE A 157 30.22 10.97 38.93
N SER A 158 29.39 12.01 39.00
CA SER A 158 28.24 12.04 39.91
C SER A 158 27.02 11.46 39.21
N ILE A 159 26.39 10.47 39.83
CA ILE A 159 25.16 9.86 39.33
C ILE A 159 23.99 10.29 40.22
N GLN A 160 22.93 10.81 39.60
CA GLN A 160 21.70 11.22 40.28
C GLN A 160 20.49 10.51 39.68
N THR A 161 19.46 10.23 40.47
CA THR A 161 18.16 9.82 39.93
C THR A 161 17.35 11.03 39.48
N GLY A 162 16.73 10.92 38.29
CA GLY A 162 15.85 11.95 37.77
C GLY A 162 14.54 12.01 38.56
N LYS A 163 13.99 13.21 38.75
CA LYS A 163 12.71 13.44 39.46
C LYS A 163 11.47 13.04 38.65
N SER A 164 11.64 12.77 37.36
CA SER A 164 10.57 12.39 36.43
C SER A 164 10.70 10.93 36.05
N HIS A 165 9.64 10.15 36.26
CA HIS A 165 9.59 8.74 35.89
C HIS A 165 9.20 8.56 34.42
N LEU A 166 9.72 7.49 33.82
CA LEU A 166 9.38 7.10 32.46
C LEU A 166 7.96 6.51 32.41
N ASN A 167 7.22 6.82 31.34
CA ASN A 167 5.87 6.31 31.15
C ASN A 167 5.88 4.76 30.99
N PRO A 168 5.20 4.02 31.87
CA PRO A 168 5.19 2.55 31.82
C PRO A 168 4.50 1.98 30.57
N ALA A 169 3.62 2.74 29.90
CA ALA A 169 2.94 2.29 28.69
C ALA A 169 3.88 2.17 27.47
N GLU A 170 4.84 3.10 27.37
CA GLU A 170 5.75 3.25 26.22
C GLU A 170 7.10 2.56 26.44
N VAL A 171 7.66 2.71 27.64
CA VAL A 171 8.94 2.11 28.02
C VAL A 171 8.62 0.77 28.64
N TRP A 172 9.23 -0.33 28.18
CA TRP A 172 9.01 -1.70 28.71
C TRP A 172 9.95 -2.08 29.86
N GLY A 173 10.92 -1.21 30.17
CA GLY A 173 12.01 -1.43 31.10
C GLY A 173 13.30 -0.78 30.60
N GLY A 174 14.34 -0.80 31.42
CA GLY A 174 15.61 -0.14 31.15
C GLY A 174 15.65 1.32 31.62
N VAL A 175 16.63 2.07 31.12
CA VAL A 175 16.93 3.43 31.60
C VAL A 175 17.11 4.41 30.46
N VAL A 176 16.78 5.67 30.71
CA VAL A 176 17.23 6.81 29.92
C VAL A 176 18.24 7.55 30.79
N VAL A 177 19.46 7.71 30.28
CA VAL A 177 20.49 8.47 30.99
C VAL A 177 20.70 9.79 30.27
N ARG A 178 20.70 10.88 31.02
CA ARG A 178 20.88 12.24 30.53
C ARG A 178 22.11 12.85 31.19
N SER A 179 22.86 13.68 30.47
CA SER A 179 23.89 14.50 31.09
C SER A 179 23.26 15.53 32.04
N THR A 180 23.97 15.96 33.10
CA THR A 180 23.47 16.98 34.04
C THR A 180 23.08 18.30 33.36
N ASP A 181 23.72 18.63 32.23
CA ASP A 181 23.39 19.79 31.40
C ASP A 181 22.19 19.60 30.47
N GLY A 182 21.64 18.38 30.40
CA GLY A 182 20.51 18.01 29.56
C GLY A 182 20.81 17.86 28.07
N ARG A 183 22.06 18.10 27.62
CA ARG A 183 22.39 18.16 26.18
C ARG A 183 22.56 16.79 25.55
N VAL A 184 23.11 15.84 26.29
CA VAL A 184 23.35 14.47 25.82
C VAL A 184 22.31 13.55 26.47
N VAL A 185 21.58 12.79 25.64
CA VAL A 185 20.59 11.81 26.09
C VAL A 185 20.93 10.46 25.47
N CYS A 186 21.12 9.45 26.31
CA CYS A 186 21.26 8.07 25.91
C CYS A 186 19.99 7.30 26.32
N ASN A 187 19.13 7.04 25.34
CA ASN A 187 17.96 6.19 25.55
C ASN A 187 18.37 4.72 25.43
N ASN A 188 18.46 4.01 26.56
CA ASN A 188 18.79 2.60 26.59
C ASN A 188 17.62 1.74 27.10
N THR A 189 16.39 2.20 26.85
CA THR A 189 15.17 1.46 27.17
C THR A 189 15.00 0.24 26.26
N LEU A 190 14.37 -0.81 26.78
CA LEU A 190 14.17 -2.04 26.03
C LEU A 190 13.24 -1.84 24.82
N SER A 191 12.26 -0.93 24.91
CA SER A 191 11.38 -0.60 23.79
C SER A 191 12.15 0.09 22.67
N TYR A 192 13.00 1.07 22.99
CA TYR A 192 13.84 1.75 22.00
C TYR A 192 14.82 0.78 21.32
N ARG A 193 15.55 -0.02 22.10
CA ARG A 193 16.48 -1.03 21.56
C ARG A 193 15.78 -2.04 20.66
N THR A 194 14.59 -2.48 21.05
CA THR A 194 13.82 -3.43 20.24
C THR A 194 13.42 -2.79 18.92
N LYS A 195 12.92 -1.55 18.96
CA LYS A 195 12.59 -0.80 17.74
C LYS A 195 13.79 -0.68 16.81
N THR A 196 14.94 -0.23 17.31
CA THR A 196 16.17 -0.09 16.51
C THR A 196 16.62 -1.42 15.91
N CYS A 197 16.62 -2.50 16.71
CA CYS A 197 16.97 -3.83 16.23
C CYS A 197 16.01 -4.31 15.12
N PHE A 198 14.71 -4.07 15.26
CA PHE A 198 13.74 -4.42 14.22
C PHE A 198 13.93 -3.61 12.94
N GLU A 199 14.27 -2.33 13.03
CA GLU A 199 14.53 -1.47 11.87
C GLU A 199 15.81 -1.91 11.12
N GLU A 200 16.89 -2.18 11.85
CA GLU A 200 18.17 -2.64 11.27
C GLU A 200 18.06 -4.06 10.68
N GLN A 201 17.38 -4.96 11.37
CA GLN A 201 17.23 -6.36 10.95
C GLN A 201 16.00 -6.60 10.07
N LEU A 202 15.26 -5.56 9.70
CA LEU A 202 14.06 -5.69 8.86
C LEU A 202 14.31 -6.46 7.56
N PRO A 203 15.43 -6.26 6.84
CA PRO A 203 15.73 -7.03 5.63
C PRO A 203 15.91 -8.53 5.94
N THR A 204 16.67 -8.85 6.97
CA THR A 204 16.94 -10.23 7.43
C THR A 204 15.66 -10.93 7.86
N VAL A 205 14.82 -10.27 8.66
CA VAL A 205 13.54 -10.79 9.13
C VAL A 205 12.60 -11.06 7.95
N ARG A 206 12.50 -10.12 6.99
CA ARG A 206 11.69 -10.30 5.78
C ARG A 206 12.18 -11.47 4.92
N PHE A 207 13.49 -11.63 4.81
CA PHE A 207 14.09 -12.73 4.09
C PHE A 207 13.69 -14.07 4.71
N HIS A 208 13.86 -14.25 6.03
CA HIS A 208 13.52 -15.52 6.67
C HIS A 208 12.01 -15.81 6.72
N LEU A 209 11.16 -14.78 6.83
CA LEU A 209 9.70 -15.00 6.94
C LEU A 209 9.02 -15.23 5.59
N PHE A 210 9.50 -14.57 4.52
CA PHE A 210 8.75 -14.50 3.26
C PHE A 210 9.51 -15.06 2.05
N ASN A 211 10.75 -15.52 2.20
CA ASN A 211 11.49 -16.16 1.12
C ASN A 211 11.15 -17.66 1.03
N PRO A 212 10.56 -18.14 -0.09
CA PRO A 212 10.21 -19.55 -0.26
C PRO A 212 11.41 -20.50 -0.40
N GLN A 213 12.63 -20.00 -0.57
CA GLN A 213 13.84 -20.82 -0.76
C GLN A 213 14.66 -21.03 0.52
N VAL A 214 14.26 -20.45 1.64
CA VAL A 214 14.95 -20.67 2.93
C VAL A 214 14.37 -21.95 3.54
N PRO A 215 15.18 -23.01 3.76
CA PRO A 215 14.74 -24.16 4.54
C PRO A 215 14.45 -23.69 5.97
N MET A 216 13.28 -24.06 6.49
CA MET A 216 12.91 -23.86 7.89
C MET A 216 13.89 -24.57 8.83
#